data_AF-A0A5D0R959-F1
#
_entry.id   AF-A0A5D0R959-F1
#
_cell.length_a   1.000
_cell.length_b   1.000
_cell.length_c   1.000
_cell.angle_alpha   90.00
_cell.angle_beta   90.00
_cell.angle_gamma   90.00
#
_symmetry.space_group_name_H-M   'P 1'
#
loop_
_entity.id
_entity.type
_entity.pdbx_description
1 polymer ?
#
loop_
_entity_poly.entity_id
_entity_poly.type
_entity_poly.pdbx_seq_one_letter_code
_entity_poly.pdbx_strand_id
1 'polypeptide(L)' 'MKRFYPFFTIGTVGMIVTSMLHIFIALGLSISSAHTSFYILYSTFMAFLAIGFGLTLKTQKESKIT' A
#
# COMPACT_ATOMS: atom_id res chain seq x y z
N MET A 1 3.16 20.54 -13.04
CA MET A 1 3.43 19.11 -13.33
C MET A 1 3.12 18.32 -12.07
N LYS A 2 2.22 17.33 -12.09
CA LYS A 2 1.85 16.55 -10.89
C LYS A 2 3.09 15.76 -10.44
N ARG A 3 3.60 16.02 -9.22
CA ARG A 3 4.63 15.18 -8.58
C ARG A 3 4.04 13.79 -8.38
N PHE A 4 4.41 12.85 -9.24
CA PHE A 4 3.97 11.47 -9.17
C PHE A 4 4.87 10.75 -8.19
N TYR A 5 4.31 10.23 -7.08
CA TYR A 5 5.04 9.44 -6.10
C TYR A 5 4.71 7.95 -6.33
N PRO A 6 5.44 7.26 -7.24
CA PRO A 6 5.04 5.94 -7.73
C PRO A 6 4.95 4.91 -6.61
N PHE A 7 5.92 4.88 -5.68
CA PHE A 7 5.91 3.92 -4.57
C PHE A 7 4.74 4.12 -3.60
N PHE A 8 4.40 5.36 -3.28
CA PHE A 8 3.26 5.68 -2.42
C PHE A 8 1.94 5.29 -3.11
N THR A 9 1.83 5.55 -4.41
CA THR A 9 0.65 5.21 -5.20
C THR A 9 0.49 3.69 -5.31
N ILE A 10 1.56 2.95 -5.59
CA ILE A 10 1.56 1.48 -5.67
C ILE A 10 1.15 0.87 -4.33
N GLY A 11 1.73 1.35 -3.22
CA GLY A 11 1.37 0.88 -1.88
C GLY A 11 -0.11 1.14 -1.55
N THR A 12 -0.61 2.33 -1.88
CA THR A 12 -2.01 2.71 -1.61
C THR A 12 -2.99 1.88 -2.45
N VAL A 13 -2.77 1.80 -3.77
CA VAL A 13 -3.63 1.03 -4.68
C VAL A 13 -3.58 -0.45 -4.33
N GLY A 14 -2.40 -0.98 -4.02
CA GLY A 14 -2.22 -2.35 -3.57
C GLY A 14 -3.01 -2.66 -2.30
N MET A 15 -2.91 -1.82 -1.26
CA MET A 15 -3.68 -1.97 -0.03
C MET A 15 -5.20 -2.00 -0.27
N ILE A 16 -5.70 -1.11 -1.13
CA ILE A 16 -7.14 -1.03 -1.44
C ILE A 16 -7.60 -2.30 -2.15
N VAL A 17 -6.91 -2.70 -3.23
CA VAL A 17 -7.27 -3.88 -4.02
C VAL A 17 -7.16 -5.16 -3.18
N THR A 18 -6.09 -5.30 -2.40
CA THR A 18 -5.89 -6.43 -1.49
C THR A 18 -6.98 -6.49 -0.42
N SER A 19 -7.42 -5.34 0.12
CA SER A 19 -8.51 -5.31 1.11
C SER A 19 -9.84 -5.74 0.51
N MET A 20 -10.16 -5.26 -0.70
CA MET A 20 -11.36 -5.68 -1.41
C MET A 20 -11.35 -7.19 -1.69
N LEU A 21 -10.21 -7.72 -2.15
CA LEU A 21 -10.07 -9.15 -2.42
C LEU A 21 -10.15 -9.99 -1.14
N HIS A 22 -9.55 -9.52 -0.04
CA HIS A 22 -9.61 -10.22 1.25
C HIS A 22 -11.04 -10.31 1.78
N ILE A 23 -11.78 -9.21 1.75
CA ILE A 23 -13.20 -9.16 2.13
C ILE A 23 -14.00 -10.14 1.27
N PHE A 24 -13.80 -10.12 -0.04
CA PHE A 24 -14.51 -11.01 -0.96
C PHE A 24 -14.24 -12.49 -0.68
N ILE A 25 -12.98 -12.88 -0.43
CA ILE A 25 -12.63 -14.28 -0.16
C ILE A 25 -13.06 -14.70 1.25
N ALA A 26 -12.83 -13.86 2.25
CA ALA A 26 -13.14 -14.16 3.64
C ALA A 26 -14.64 -14.23 3.90
N LEU A 27 -15.44 -13.31 3.34
CA LEU A 27 -16.89 -13.30 3.54
C LEU A 27 -17.65 -14.07 2.47
N GLY A 28 -17.21 -13.99 1.21
CA GLY A 28 -17.89 -14.64 0.09
C GLY A 28 -17.67 -16.15 0.05
N LEU A 29 -16.45 -16.61 0.40
CA LEU A 29 -16.11 -18.04 0.40
C LEU A 29 -15.93 -18.62 1.83
N SER A 30 -15.97 -17.79 2.87
CA SER A 30 -15.83 -18.21 4.27
C SER A 30 -14.53 -19.00 4.56
N ILE A 31 -13.46 -18.73 3.79
CA ILE A 31 -12.19 -19.46 3.88
C ILE A 31 -11.30 -18.82 4.95
N SER A 32 -11.21 -19.47 6.12
CA SER A 32 -10.37 -18.99 7.24
C SER A 32 -8.88 -18.93 6.89
N SER A 33 -8.39 -19.80 6.00
CA SER A 33 -6.99 -19.79 5.54
C SER A 33 -6.63 -18.55 4.70
N ALA A 34 -7.61 -17.76 4.23
CA ALA A 34 -7.30 -16.52 3.52
C ALA A 34 -6.61 -15.52 4.45
N HIS A 35 -7.00 -15.46 5.72
CA HIS A 35 -6.44 -14.48 6.66
C HIS A 35 -4.91 -14.56 6.79
N THR A 36 -4.34 -15.78 6.78
CA THR A 36 -2.89 -15.99 6.88
C THR A 36 -2.16 -15.62 5.60
N SER A 37 -2.68 -15.98 4.42
CA SER A 37 -2.08 -15.63 3.14
C SER A 37 -2.09 -14.11 2.88
N PHE A 38 -3.17 -13.43 3.27
CA PHE A 38 -3.29 -11.98 3.10
C PHE A 38 -2.36 -11.18 4.01
N TYR A 39 -1.88 -11.75 5.11
CA TYR A 39 -0.92 -11.10 6.01
C TYR A 39 0.39 -10.71 5.29
N ILE A 40 0.87 -11.57 4.39
CA ILE A 40 2.08 -11.32 3.59
C ILE A 40 1.85 -10.17 2.60
N LEU A 41 0.68 -10.14 1.95
CA LEU A 41 0.32 -9.08 1.01
C LEU A 41 0.21 -7.72 1.71
N TYR A 42 -0.47 -7.66 2.86
CA TYR A 42 -0.54 -6.42 3.65
C TYR A 42 0.82 -5.92 4.08
N SER A 43 1.69 -6.80 4.58
CA SER A 43 3.06 -6.43 4.98
C SER A 43 3.85 -5.84 3.80
N THR A 44 3.73 -6.45 2.62
CA THR A 44 4.41 -6.00 1.40
C THR A 44 3.95 -4.61 0.98
N PHE A 45 2.63 -4.38 0.86
CA PHE A 45 2.11 -3.07 0.46
C PHE A 45 2.31 -1.99 1.53
N MET A 46 2.31 -2.37 2.80
CA MET A 46 2.67 -1.48 3.91
C MET A 46 4.13 -1.02 3.81
N ALA A 47 5.06 -1.90 3.42
CA ALA A 47 6.45 -1.51 3.15
C ALA A 47 6.55 -0.52 1.98
N PHE A 48 5.82 -0.75 0.88
CA PHE A 48 5.75 0.20 -0.24
C PHE A 48 5.18 1.57 0.18
N LEU A 49 4.17 1.59 1.03
CA LEU A 49 3.62 2.81 1.62
C LEU A 49 4.65 3.54 2.48
N ALA A 50 5.35 2.84 3.37
CA ALA A 50 6.37 3.42 4.24
C ALA A 50 7.52 4.04 3.44
N ILE A 51 8.02 3.31 2.41
CA ILE A 51 9.06 3.80 1.51
C ILE A 51 8.55 5.00 0.71
N GLY A 52 7.35 4.90 0.13
CA GLY A 52 6.73 5.98 -0.63
C GLY A 52 6.51 7.25 0.20
N PHE A 53 6.09 7.09 1.45
CA PHE A 53 5.92 8.19 2.40
C PHE A 53 7.25 8.84 2.76
N GLY A 54 8.28 8.05 3.08
CA GLY A 54 9.62 8.55 3.38
C GLY A 54 10.23 9.35 2.21
N LEU A 55 10.10 8.84 0.98
CA LEU A 55 10.54 9.53 -0.23
C LEU A 55 9.76 10.83 -0.46
N THR A 56 8.45 10.82 -0.23
CA THR A 56 7.59 12.01 -0.36
C THR A 56 8.02 13.10 0.63
N LEU A 57 8.26 12.73 1.90
CA LEU A 57 8.75 13.67 2.92
C LEU A 57 10.13 14.24 2.54
N LYS A 58 11.04 13.41 2.04
CA LYS A 58 12.37 13.85 1.57
C LYS A 58 12.25 14.88 0.45
N THR A 59 11.46 14.58 -0.59
CA THR A 59 11.22 15.50 -1.72
C THR A 59 10.57 16.81 -1.27
N GLN A 60 9.62 16.77 -0.33
CA GLN A 60 8.99 17.99 0.19
C GLN A 60 9.98 18.84 0.99
N LYS A 61 10.90 18.22 1.74
CA LYS A 61 11.97 18.92 2.46
C LYS A 61 12.95 19.60 1.50
N GLU A 62 13.43 18.88 0.50
CA GLU A 62 14.37 19.42 -0.50
C GLU A 62 13.75 20.58 -1.29
N SER A 63 12.48 20.46 -1.65
CA SER A 63 11.72 21.50 -2.35
C SER A 63 11.42 22.77 -1.53
N LYS A 64 11.60 22.75 -0.21
CA LYS A 64 11.45 23.92 0.66
C LYS A 64 12.78 24.66 0.90
N ILE A 65 13.91 24.03 0.56
CA ILE A 65 15.27 24.54 0.79
C ILE A 65 15.83 25.20 -0.48
N THR A 66 15.22 24.96 -1.64
CA THR A 66 15.50 25.64 -2.92
C THR A 66 14.44 26.69 -3.21
#